data_AF-A0A6B3FB98-F1
#
_entry.id   AF-A0A6B3FB98-F1
#
_cell.length_a   1.000
_cell.length_b   1.000
_cell.length_c   1.000
_cell.angle_alpha   90.00
_cell.angle_beta   90.00
_cell.angle_gamma   90.00
#
_symmetry.space_group_name_H-M   'P 1'
#
loop_
_entity.id
_entity.type
_entity.pdbx_description
1 polymer ?
#
loop_
_entity_poly.entity_id
_entity_poly.type
_entity_poly.pdbx_seq_one_letter_code
_entity_poly.pdbx_strand_id
1 'polypeptide(L)'
;EQRQQIETDLKKMPAVQTVAHETADQAYKLYQKEFSRSPIASQLTPDLMPESFRVKLKDPKDYDVIATAFKGRAGVQSVQDQKS
;
A
#
# COMPACT_ATOMS: atom_id res chain seq x y z
N GLU A 1 3.05 16.38 6.60
CA GLU A 1 2.49 17.10 5.43
C GLU A 1 2.49 16.26 4.16
N GLN A 2 3.63 15.72 3.72
CA GLN A 2 3.72 14.90 2.48
C GLN A 2 2.73 13.72 2.43
N ARG A 3 2.57 12.98 3.53
CA ARG A 3 1.63 11.86 3.62
C ARG A 3 0.17 12.23 3.30
N GLN A 4 -0.34 13.29 3.93
CA GLN A 4 -1.72 13.74 3.73
C GLN A 4 -1.94 14.23 2.29
N GLN A 5 -0.91 14.81 1.68
CA GLN A 5 -0.94 15.20 0.28
C GLN A 5 -1.05 13.98 -0.63
N ILE A 6 -0.25 12.94 -0.40
CA ILE A 6 -0.31 11.67 -1.14
C ILE A 6 -1.70 11.04 -1.02
N GLU A 7 -2.25 10.95 0.20
CA GLU A 7 -3.59 10.42 0.45
C GLU A 7 -4.67 11.22 -0.30
N THR A 8 -4.57 12.54 -0.27
CA THR A 8 -5.50 13.43 -0.97
C THR A 8 -5.44 13.22 -2.48
N ASP A 9 -4.24 13.09 -3.04
CA ASP A 9 -4.09 12.91 -4.48
C ASP A 9 -4.55 11.53 -4.93
N LEU A 10 -4.28 10.48 -4.15
CA LEU A 10 -4.85 9.15 -4.39
C LEU A 10 -6.39 9.21 -4.42
N LYS A 11 -7.01 9.90 -3.46
CA LYS A 11 -8.47 10.06 -3.40
C LYS A 11 -9.05 10.88 -4.56
N LYS A 12 -8.26 11.77 -5.17
CA LYS A 12 -8.67 12.58 -6.33
C LYS A 12 -8.60 11.81 -7.65
N MET A 13 -7.88 10.69 -7.70
CA MET A 13 -7.75 9.94 -8.95
C MET A 13 -9.05 9.22 -9.31
N PRO A 14 -9.52 9.33 -10.58
CA PRO A 14 -10.76 8.71 -11.01
C PRO A 14 -10.71 7.17 -10.99
N ALA A 15 -9.52 6.60 -11.17
CA ALA A 15 -9.26 5.16 -11.13
C ALA A 15 -9.33 4.58 -9.70
N VAL A 16 -9.22 5.42 -8.66
CA VAL A 16 -9.24 4.98 -7.27
C VAL A 16 -10.67 4.83 -6.77
N GLN A 17 -10.96 3.67 -6.17
CA GLN A 17 -12.21 3.37 -5.51
C GLN A 17 -12.15 3.74 -4.02
N THR A 18 -11.09 3.31 -3.31
CA THR A 18 -10.90 3.60 -1.88
C THR A 18 -9.44 3.71 -1.53
N VAL A 19 -9.10 4.58 -0.57
CA VAL A 19 -7.77 4.69 0.01
C VAL A 19 -7.88 4.41 1.50
N ALA A 20 -7.14 3.42 1.99
CA ALA A 20 -7.03 3.10 3.41
C ALA A 20 -5.58 3.30 3.85
N HIS A 21 -5.38 4.04 4.95
CA HIS A 21 -4.09 4.12 5.59
C HIS A 21 -3.88 2.86 6.44
N GLU A 22 -2.82 2.12 6.17
CA GLU A 22 -2.45 0.90 6.87
C GLU A 22 -1.21 1.20 7.71
N THR A 23 -1.37 1.16 9.03
CA THR A 23 -0.27 1.34 9.97
C THR A 23 0.61 0.09 10.02
N ALA A 24 1.85 0.23 10.47
CA ALA A 24 2.76 -0.90 10.70
C ALA A 24 2.11 -2.03 11.52
N ASP A 25 1.35 -1.68 12.56
CA ASP A 25 0.66 -2.64 13.43
C ASP A 25 -0.47 -3.39 12.70
N GLN A 26 -1.23 -2.68 11.86
CA GLN A 26 -2.27 -3.28 11.03
C GLN A 26 -1.68 -4.18 9.94
N ALA A 27 -0.64 -3.70 9.23
CA ALA A 27 0.09 -4.46 8.23
C ALA A 27 0.66 -5.75 8.85
N TYR A 28 1.26 -5.66 10.04
CA TYR A 28 1.79 -6.81 10.77
C TYR A 28 0.72 -7.83 11.15
N LYS A 29 -0.42 -7.40 11.69
CA LYS A 29 -1.54 -8.29 12.02
C LYS A 29 -2.10 -8.99 10.77
N LEU A 30 -2.24 -8.26 9.67
CA LEU A 30 -2.76 -8.81 8.42
C LEU A 30 -1.76 -9.81 7.83
N TYR A 31 -0.48 -9.44 7.79
CA TYR A 31 0.59 -10.29 7.31
C TYR A 31 0.70 -11.58 8.13
N GLN A 32 0.68 -11.49 9.47
CA GLN A 32 0.65 -12.68 10.32
C GLN A 32 -0.54 -13.59 10.00
N LYS A 33 -1.71 -13.02 9.67
CA LYS A 33 -2.89 -13.79 9.29
C LYS A 33 -2.71 -14.49 7.95
N GLU A 34 -2.29 -13.76 6.91
CA GLU A 34 -2.10 -14.26 5.54
C GLU A 34 -0.94 -15.26 5.43
N PHE A 35 0.18 -14.95 6.08
CA PHE A 35 1.40 -15.74 6.06
C PHE A 35 1.51 -16.70 7.26
N SER A 36 0.47 -16.84 8.09
CA SER A 36 0.44 -17.80 9.22
C SER A 36 0.83 -19.22 8.84
N ARG A 37 0.64 -19.61 7.58
CA ARG A 37 1.00 -20.92 7.02
C ARG A 37 2.35 -20.95 6.29
N SER A 38 3.02 -19.81 6.18
CA SER A 38 4.29 -19.64 5.48
C SER A 38 5.44 -19.55 6.48
N PRO A 39 6.58 -20.23 6.23
CA PRO A 39 7.76 -20.17 7.10
C PRO A 39 8.38 -18.75 7.20
N ILE A 40 7.94 -17.81 6.37
CA ILE A 40 8.41 -16.42 6.32
C ILE A 40 7.72 -15.55 7.40
N ALA A 41 6.57 -15.98 7.95
CA ALA A 41 5.85 -15.21 8.97
C ALA A 41 6.68 -14.91 10.23
N SER A 42 7.62 -15.80 10.56
CA SER A 42 8.50 -15.64 11.72
C SER A 42 9.69 -14.71 11.48
N GLN A 43 9.96 -14.32 10.22
CA GLN A 43 11.12 -13.51 9.84
C GLN A 43 10.79 -12.03 9.70
N LEU A 44 9.53 -11.67 9.42
CA LEU A 44 9.11 -10.28 9.34
C LEU A 44 8.72 -9.76 10.73
N THR A 45 9.38 -8.69 11.17
CA THR A 45 9.04 -7.96 12.40
C THR A 45 8.24 -6.68 12.05
N PRO A 46 7.42 -6.15 12.98
CA PRO A 46 6.65 -4.93 12.75
C PRO A 46 7.52 -3.72 12.41
N ASP A 47 8.76 -3.71 12.88
CA ASP A 47 9.75 -2.65 12.62
C ASP A 47 10.14 -2.57 11.14
N LEU A 48 10.03 -3.70 10.42
CA LEU A 48 10.26 -3.79 8.98
C LEU A 48 9.00 -3.48 8.14
N MET A 49 7.87 -3.18 8.78
CA MET A 49 6.61 -2.84 8.13
C MET A 49 6.46 -1.31 8.06
N PRO A 50 6.89 -0.64 6.98
CA PRO A 50 6.59 0.78 6.83
C PRO A 50 5.08 0.99 6.75
N GLU A 51 4.62 2.16 7.21
CA GLU A 51 3.25 2.60 6.96
C GLU A 51 2.98 2.64 5.44
N SER A 52 1.79 2.22 5.04
CA SER A 52 1.43 2.13 3.63
C SER A 52 0.01 2.60 3.37
N PHE A 53 -0.28 2.91 2.11
CA PHE A 53 -1.63 3.20 1.67
C PHE A 53 -2.15 2.03 0.84
N ARG A 54 -3.20 1.37 1.32
CA ARG A 54 -3.96 0.42 0.54
C ARG A 54 -4.92 1.16 -0.39
N VAL A 55 -4.59 1.14 -1.67
CA VAL A 55 -5.39 1.77 -2.72
C VAL A 55 -6.15 0.67 -3.45
N LYS A 56 -7.48 0.72 -3.37
CA LYS A 56 -8.34 -0.15 -4.16
C LYS A 56 -8.72 0.59 -5.42
N LEU A 57 -8.47 -0.03 -6.57
CA LEU A 57 -8.83 0.53 -7.87
C LEU A 57 -10.23 0.11 -8.28
N LYS A 58 -10.86 0.93 -9.11
CA LYS A 58 -12.14 0.59 -9.77
C LYS A 58 -11.91 -0.48 -10.82
N ASP A 59 -10.90 -0.30 -11.68
CA ASP A 59 -10.39 -1.31 -12.59
C ASP A 59 -8.98 -1.74 -12.13
N PRO A 60 -8.74 -3.03 -11.84
CA PRO A 60 -7.40 -3.53 -11.52
C PRO A 60 -6.34 -3.24 -12.59
N LYS A 61 -6.74 -3.09 -13.85
CA LYS A 61 -5.84 -2.78 -14.97
C LYS A 61 -5.25 -1.37 -14.90
N ASP A 62 -5.86 -0.47 -14.12
CA ASP A 62 -5.37 0.90 -13.94
C ASP A 62 -4.17 1.00 -12.99
N TYR A 63 -3.66 -0.13 -12.47
CA TYR A 63 -2.50 -0.15 -11.57
C TYR A 63 -1.31 0.60 -12.17
N ASP A 64 -0.99 0.36 -13.45
CA ASP A 64 0.14 1.03 -14.12
C ASP A 64 0.02 2.55 -14.12
N VAL A 65 -1.21 3.08 -14.19
CA VAL A 65 -1.48 4.53 -14.14
C VAL A 65 -1.12 5.09 -12.76
N ILE A 66 -1.53 4.40 -11.69
CA ILE A 66 -1.21 4.79 -10.32
C ILE A 66 0.28 4.65 -10.06
N ALA A 67 0.85 3.49 -10.42
CA ALA A 67 2.26 3.22 -10.24
C ALA A 67 3.11 4.28 -10.94
N THR A 68 2.79 4.63 -12.19
CA THR A 68 3.52 5.67 -12.93
C THR A 68 3.35 7.05 -12.29
N ALA A 69 2.16 7.40 -11.80
CA ALA A 69 1.90 8.70 -11.20
C ALA A 69 2.60 8.92 -9.84
N PHE A 70 2.82 7.85 -9.06
CA PHE A 70 3.39 7.93 -7.71
C PHE A 70 4.82 7.40 -7.60
N LYS A 71 5.31 6.65 -8.58
CA LYS A 71 6.70 6.18 -8.60
C LYS A 71 7.66 7.36 -8.68
N GLY A 72 8.59 7.42 -7.73
CA GLY A 72 9.57 8.51 -7.63
C GLY A 72 9.03 9.80 -7.02
N ARG A 73 7.77 9.81 -6.56
CA ARG A 73 7.19 10.95 -5.84
C ARG A 73 7.82 11.07 -4.46
N ALA A 74 8.10 12.30 -4.02
CA ALA A 74 8.62 12.55 -2.67
C ALA A 74 7.67 11.98 -1.59
N GLY A 75 8.21 11.14 -0.70
CA GLY A 75 7.44 10.42 0.32
C GLY A 75 6.87 9.07 -0.13
N VAL A 76 7.10 8.65 -1.37
CA VAL A 76 6.73 7.31 -1.87
C VAL A 76 7.99 6.48 -2.08
N GLN A 77 8.16 5.42 -1.29
CA GLN A 77 9.31 4.51 -1.42
C GLN A 77 9.10 3.49 -2.54
N SER A 78 7.93 2.84 -2.58
CA SER A 78 7.58 1.88 -3.61
C SER A 78 6.07 1.86 -3.83
N VAL A 79 5.66 1.49 -5.04
CA VAL A 79 4.27 1.16 -5.37
C VAL A 79 4.29 -0.29 -5.83
N GLN A 80 3.55 -1.15 -5.15
CA GLN A 80 3.52 -2.59 -5.42
C GLN A 80 2.08 -3.03 -5.69
N ASP A 81 1.90 -3.91 -6.67
CA ASP A 81 0.61 -4.57 -6.89
C ASP A 81 0.48 -5.73 -5.90
N GLN A 82 -0.65 -5.76 -5.18
CA GLN A 82 -0.88 -6.75 -4.12
C GLN A 82 -1.49 -8.06 -4.63
N LYS A 83 -1.81 -8.16 -5.93
CA LYS A 83 -2.45 -9.33 -6.56
C LYS A 83 -1.54 -10.12 -7.51
N SER A 84 -0.30 -9.67 -7.70
CA SER A 84 0.66 -10.32 -8.60
C SER A 84 1.13 -11.67 -8.10
#